data_AF-A0A433IBH6-F1
#
_entry.id   AF-A0A433IBH6-F1
#
_cell.length_a   1.000
_cell.length_b   1.000
_cell.length_c   1.000
_cell.angle_alpha   90.00
_cell.angle_beta   90.00
_cell.angle_gamma   90.00
#
_symmetry.space_group_name_H-M   'P 1'
#
loop_
_entity.id
_entity.type
_entity.pdbx_description
1 polymer ?
#
loop_
_entity_poly.entity_id
_entity_poly.type
_entity_poly.pdbx_seq_one_letter_code
_entity_poly.pdbx_strand_id
1 'polypeptide(L)'
;MLRTFVIVCGLLLGLLVAAILHASVQGHVLDGLRHLIADPWGVVTLLDLGIGLLFVAIWLALVESNPWSAAAWIMALCLLGNVVTLAYLLSRTCRARNLRELFLPGHGSDWR
;
A
#
# COMPACT_ATOMS: atom_id res chain seq x y z
N MET A 1 3.46 11.26 -18.05
CA MET A 1 3.63 9.94 -17.43
C MET A 1 3.49 10.00 -15.91
N LEU A 2 4.30 10.77 -15.18
CA LEU A 2 4.20 10.89 -13.71
C LEU A 2 2.85 11.46 -13.23
N ARG A 3 2.35 12.53 -13.85
CA ARG A 3 1.02 13.09 -13.54
C ARG A 3 -0.12 12.09 -13.74
N THR A 4 -0.06 11.28 -14.80
CA THR A 4 -1.07 10.26 -15.10
C THR A 4 -1.05 9.17 -14.01
N PHE A 5 0.14 8.75 -13.58
CA PHE A 5 0.30 7.77 -12.50
C PHE A 5 -0.27 8.29 -11.17
N VAL A 6 0.02 9.55 -10.82
CA VAL A 6 -0.53 10.21 -9.63
C VAL A 6 -2.06 10.27 -9.68
N ILE A 7 -2.64 10.61 -10.84
CA ILE A 7 -4.09 10.66 -11.01
C ILE A 7 -4.70 9.26 -10.86
N VAL A 8 -4.10 8.23 -11.46
CA VAL A 8 -4.58 6.84 -11.35
C VAL A 8 -4.49 6.34 -9.90
N CYS A 9 -3.35 6.53 -9.23
CA CYS A 9 -3.20 6.17 -7.82
C CYS A 9 -4.18 6.94 -6.93
N GLY A 10 -4.37 8.24 -7.16
CA GLY A 10 -5.34 9.05 -6.43
C GLY A 10 -6.77 8.57 -6.64
N LEU A 11 -7.14 8.21 -7.86
CA LEU A 11 -8.47 7.70 -8.20
C LEU A 11 -8.72 6.33 -7.55
N LEU A 12 -7.74 5.42 -7.61
CA LEU A 12 -7.81 4.10 -6.96
C LEU A 12 -7.90 4.22 -5.44
N LEU A 13 -7.13 5.14 -4.84
CA LEU A 13 -7.20 5.44 -3.41
C LEU A 13 -8.58 5.96 -3.03
N GLY A 14 -9.11 6.94 -3.78
CA GLY A 14 -10.44 7.49 -3.57
C GLY A 14 -11.53 6.43 -3.67
N LEU A 15 -11.45 5.56 -4.69
CA LEU A 15 -12.37 4.44 -4.86
C LEU A 15 -12.31 3.46 -3.68
N LEU A 16 -11.11 3.10 -3.23
CA LEU A 16 -10.92 2.17 -2.11
C LEU A 16 -11.46 2.75 -0.81
N VAL A 17 -11.19 4.03 -0.52
CA VAL A 17 -11.74 4.72 0.66
C VAL A 17 -13.27 4.82 0.57
N ALA A 18 -13.82 5.15 -0.59
CA ALA A 18 -15.27 5.21 -0.78
C ALA A 18 -15.93 3.83 -0.57
N ALA A 19 -15.31 2.76 -1.07
CA ALA A 19 -15.77 1.40 -0.85
C ALA A 19 -15.72 0.99 0.62
N ILE A 20 -14.64 1.36 1.35
CA ILE A 20 -14.52 1.12 2.79
C ILE A 20 -15.61 1.87 3.56
N LEU A 21 -15.83 3.15 3.27
CA LEU A 21 -16.87 3.95 3.92
C LEU A 21 -18.27 3.38 3.64
N HIS A 22 -18.54 3.01 2.39
CA HIS A 22 -19.81 2.40 2.01
C HIS A 22 -20.03 1.07 2.74
N ALA A 23 -19.04 0.19 2.76
CA ALA A 23 -19.09 -1.07 3.50
C ALA A 23 -19.27 -0.84 5.01
N SER A 24 -18.59 0.15 5.57
CA SER A 24 -18.66 0.48 7.00
C SER A 24 -20.02 1.04 7.43
N VAL A 25 -20.79 1.63 6.50
CA VAL A 25 -22.17 2.07 6.75
C VAL A 25 -23.15 0.90 6.68
N GLN A 26 -22.87 -0.12 5.87
CA GLN A 26 -23.75 -1.27 5.67
C GLN A 26 -23.61 -2.37 6.73
N GLY A 27 -22.47 -2.45 7.41
CA GLY A 27 -22.26 -3.44 8.45
C GLY A 27 -20.90 -3.33 9.13
N HIS A 28 -20.71 -4.11 10.19
CA HIS A 28 -19.42 -4.19 10.86
C HIS A 28 -18.43 -5.03 10.05
N VAL A 29 -17.17 -4.58 10.01
CA VAL A 29 -16.06 -5.26 9.33
C VAL A 29 -15.93 -6.72 9.75
N LEU A 30 -16.26 -7.02 11.02
CA LEU A 30 -16.17 -8.36 11.60
C LEU A 30 -17.17 -9.36 10.99
N ASP A 31 -18.36 -8.90 10.60
CA ASP A 31 -19.38 -9.74 9.98
C ASP A 31 -19.04 -10.05 8.52
N GLY A 32 -18.50 -9.05 7.80
CA GLY A 32 -17.94 -9.26 6.47
C GLY A 32 -16.78 -10.26 6.49
N LEU A 33 -15.89 -10.16 7.48
CA LEU A 33 -14.77 -11.10 7.63
C LEU A 33 -15.25 -12.52 7.96
N ARG A 34 -16.27 -12.68 8.81
CA ARG A 34 -16.88 -14.00 9.08
C ARG A 34 -17.46 -14.63 7.82
N HIS A 35 -18.14 -13.84 6.99
CA HIS A 35 -18.69 -14.32 5.73
C HIS A 35 -17.60 -14.75 4.74
N LEU A 36 -16.52 -13.97 4.65
CA LEU A 36 -15.34 -14.29 3.84
C LEU A 36 -14.62 -15.56 4.31
N ILE A 37 -14.49 -15.78 5.62
CA ILE A 37 -13.84 -17.00 6.13
C ILE A 37 -14.72 -18.24 5.94
N ALA A 38 -16.05 -18.07 5.95
CA ALA A 38 -16.98 -19.16 5.70
C ALA A 38 -16.96 -19.63 4.24
N ASP A 39 -16.55 -18.77 3.31
CA ASP A 39 -16.42 -19.09 1.90
C ASP A 39 -14.98 -19.55 1.54
N PRO A 40 -14.79 -20.70 0.87
CA PRO A 40 -13.46 -21.19 0.50
C PRO A 40 -12.68 -20.23 -0.40
N TRP A 41 -13.34 -19.54 -1.31
CA TRP A 41 -12.72 -18.51 -2.15
C TRP A 41 -12.44 -17.24 -1.34
N GLY A 42 -13.30 -16.89 -0.39
CA GLY A 42 -13.05 -15.78 0.53
C GLY A 42 -11.73 -15.94 1.30
N VAL A 43 -11.41 -17.15 1.77
CA VAL A 43 -10.10 -17.46 2.38
C VAL A 43 -8.94 -17.29 1.39
N VAL A 44 -9.08 -17.76 0.15
CA VAL A 44 -8.04 -17.61 -0.89
C VAL A 44 -7.79 -16.13 -1.17
N THR A 45 -8.84 -15.31 -1.24
CA THR A 45 -8.74 -13.86 -1.45
C THR A 45 -8.04 -13.17 -0.27
N LEU A 46 -8.33 -13.61 0.96
CA LEU A 46 -7.67 -13.10 2.17
C LEU A 46 -6.17 -13.42 2.16
N LEU A 47 -5.82 -14.62 1.70
CA LEU A 47 -4.44 -15.08 1.58
C LEU A 47 -3.68 -14.32 0.49
N ASP A 48 -4.30 -14.11 -0.67
CA ASP A 48 -3.76 -13.29 -1.76
C ASP A 48 -3.46 -11.86 -1.30
N LEU A 49 -4.42 -11.23 -0.62
CA LEU A 49 -4.25 -9.90 -0.03
C LEU A 49 -3.14 -9.88 1.03
N GLY A 50 -3.09 -10.89 1.91
CA GLY A 50 -2.08 -10.99 2.97
C GLY A 50 -0.66 -11.15 2.43
N ILE A 51 -0.48 -12.03 1.44
CA ILE A 51 0.82 -12.24 0.77
C ILE A 51 1.23 -10.98 0.01
N GLY A 52 0.29 -10.34 -0.70
CA GLY A 52 0.54 -9.07 -1.38
C GLY A 52 1.02 -7.98 -0.41
N LEU A 53 0.36 -7.86 0.75
CA LEU A 53 0.74 -6.90 1.78
C LEU A 53 2.12 -7.20 2.39
N LEU A 54 2.43 -8.47 2.61
CA LEU A 54 3.75 -8.91 3.07
C LEU A 54 4.85 -8.51 2.08
N PHE A 55 4.61 -8.73 0.78
CA PHE A 55 5.55 -8.38 -0.27
C PHE A 55 5.78 -6.85 -0.31
N VAL A 56 4.72 -6.06 -0.15
CA VAL A 56 4.82 -4.60 -0.02
C VAL A 56 5.59 -4.20 1.23
N ALA A 57 5.37 -4.84 2.38
CA ALA A 57 6.09 -4.54 3.61
C ALA A 57 7.61 -4.77 3.47
N ILE A 58 8.00 -5.90 2.86
CA ILE A 58 9.39 -6.21 2.55
C ILE A 58 9.97 -5.18 1.60
N TRP A 59 9.24 -4.85 0.52
CA TRP A 59 9.65 -3.82 -0.43
C TRP A 59 9.88 -2.45 0.26
N LEU A 60 8.98 -2.07 1.17
CA LEU A 60 9.08 -0.83 1.95
C LEU A 60 10.33 -0.81 2.82
N ALA A 61 10.64 -1.94 3.48
CA ALA A 61 11.84 -2.09 4.29
C ALA A 61 13.14 -2.01 3.47
N LEU A 62 13.11 -2.47 2.21
CA LEU A 62 14.27 -2.40 1.30
C LEU A 62 14.47 -1.02 0.69
N VAL A 63 13.38 -0.32 0.43
CA VAL A 63 13.39 1.00 -0.21
C VAL A 63 13.75 2.12 0.77
N GLU A 64 13.26 2.03 1.98
CA GLU A 64 13.35 3.13 2.94
C GLU A 64 14.67 3.05 3.70
N SER A 65 15.57 4.00 3.46
CA SER A 65 16.90 4.01 4.11
C SER A 65 16.83 4.23 5.63
N ASN A 66 15.71 4.76 6.15
CA ASN A 66 15.52 4.97 7.58
C ASN A 66 14.59 3.89 8.16
N PRO A 67 15.08 3.01 9.04
CA PRO A 67 14.28 1.92 9.61
C PRO A 67 13.09 2.41 10.44
N TRP A 68 13.16 3.61 11.03
CA TRP A 68 12.04 4.18 11.78
C TRP A 68 10.89 4.63 10.87
N SER A 69 11.21 5.23 9.73
CA SER A 69 10.23 5.56 8.69
C SER A 69 9.61 4.29 8.14
N ALA A 70 10.43 3.28 7.83
CA ALA A 70 9.97 1.97 7.36
C ALA A 70 9.00 1.32 8.37
N ALA A 71 9.35 1.31 9.65
CA ALA A 71 8.51 0.74 10.70
C ALA A 71 7.16 1.47 10.84
N ALA A 72 7.16 2.80 10.77
CA ALA A 72 5.92 3.59 10.80
C ALA A 72 5.02 3.26 9.60
N TRP A 73 5.59 3.15 8.40
CA TRP A 73 4.84 2.80 7.21
C TRP A 73 4.35 1.35 7.21
N ILE A 74 5.13 0.39 7.71
CA ILE A 74 4.70 -1.01 7.86
C ILE A 74 3.58 -1.12 8.90
N MET A 75 3.68 -0.40 10.02
CA MET A 75 2.61 -0.37 11.02
C MET A 75 1.32 0.22 10.43
N ALA A 76 1.43 1.31 9.66
CA ALA A 76 0.30 1.86 8.93
C ALA A 76 -0.24 0.87 7.90
N LEU A 77 0.62 0.15 7.17
CA LEU A 77 0.26 -0.86 6.17
C LEU A 77 -0.56 -2.00 6.81
N CYS A 78 -0.18 -2.47 8.00
CA CYS A 78 -0.96 -3.47 8.72
C CYS A 78 -2.36 -2.96 9.14
N LEU A 79 -2.50 -1.65 9.37
CA LEU A 79 -3.77 -1.06 9.85
C LEU A 79 -4.72 -0.69 8.71
N LEU A 80 -4.18 -0.10 7.64
CA LEU A 80 -4.94 0.50 6.53
C LEU A 80 -4.81 -0.31 5.22
N GLY A 81 -3.94 -1.32 5.18
CA GLY A 81 -3.73 -2.17 4.02
C GLY A 81 -3.23 -1.39 2.81
N ASN A 82 -3.81 -1.69 1.65
CA ASN A 82 -3.42 -1.10 0.36
C ASN A 82 -3.57 0.43 0.28
N VAL A 83 -4.38 1.04 1.16
CA VAL A 83 -4.50 2.50 1.28
C VAL A 83 -3.14 3.13 1.57
N VAL A 84 -2.33 2.48 2.42
CA VAL A 84 -0.99 2.97 2.79
C VAL A 84 -0.01 2.80 1.64
N THR A 85 -0.06 1.68 0.93
CA THR A 85 0.75 1.45 -0.27
C THR A 85 0.55 2.57 -1.28
N LEU A 86 -0.72 2.88 -1.58
CA LEU A 86 -1.10 3.96 -2.49
C LEU A 86 -0.69 5.34 -1.95
N ALA A 87 -0.93 5.63 -0.67
CA ALA A 87 -0.55 6.91 -0.04
C ALA A 87 0.98 7.11 -0.03
N TYR A 88 1.75 6.05 0.22
CA TYR A 88 3.21 6.06 0.17
C TYR A 88 3.70 6.32 -1.25
N LEU A 89 3.16 5.61 -2.24
CA LEU A 89 3.45 5.82 -3.66
C LEU A 89 3.13 7.25 -4.10
N LEU A 90 1.98 7.80 -3.71
CA LEU A 90 1.58 9.19 -3.94
C LEU A 90 2.54 10.19 -3.28
N SER A 91 2.85 10.01 -1.99
CA SER A 91 3.76 10.89 -1.27
C SER A 91 5.15 10.91 -1.90
N ARG A 92 5.63 9.74 -2.32
CA ARG A 92 6.95 9.58 -2.92
C ARG A 92 6.98 10.08 -4.36
N THR A 93 5.93 9.91 -5.15
CA THR A 93 5.83 10.48 -6.52
C THR A 93 5.59 11.99 -6.53
N CYS A 94 4.97 12.56 -5.49
CA CYS A 94 4.93 14.02 -5.30
C CYS A 94 6.31 14.59 -4.94
N ARG A 95 7.18 13.80 -4.30
CA ARG A 95 8.53 14.23 -3.88
C ARG A 95 9.61 13.93 -4.91
N ALA A 96 9.47 12.87 -5.70
CA ALA A 96 10.43 12.43 -6.71
C ALA A 96 10.10 13.02 -8.09
N ARG A 97 11.11 13.53 -8.80
CA ARG A 97 10.94 14.16 -10.12
C ARG A 97 10.96 13.14 -11.26
N ASN A 98 11.39 11.90 -11.00
CA ASN A 98 11.49 10.81 -11.97
C ASN A 98 11.10 9.42 -11.41
N LEU A 99 10.51 8.56 -12.26
CA LEU A 99 10.14 7.17 -11.93
C LEU A 99 11.34 6.29 -11.56
N ARG A 100 12.55 6.63 -12.02
CA ARG A 100 13.78 5.88 -11.73
C ARG A 100 14.27 6.07 -10.28
N GLU A 101 14.01 7.23 -9.67
CA GLU A 101 14.32 7.50 -8.25
C GLU A 101 13.34 6.80 -7.29
N LEU A 102 12.21 6.31 -7.82
CA LEU A 102 11.20 5.57 -7.06
C LEU A 102 11.60 4.11 -6.83
N PHE A 103 12.35 3.50 -7.74
CA PHE A 103 12.70 2.07 -7.69
C PHE A 103 14.19 1.79 -7.45
N LEU A 104 15.08 2.78 -7.59
CA LEU A 104 16.51 2.62 -7.35
C LEU A 104 16.92 3.36 -6.07
N PRO A 105 17.69 2.72 -5.16
CA PRO A 105 18.49 3.46 -4.20
C PRO A 105 19.44 4.34 -5.01
N GLY A 106 19.52 5.64 -4.68
CA GLY A 106 20.53 6.49 -5.29
C GLY A 106 21.89 5.83 -5.13
N HIS A 107 22.54 5.49 -6.25
CA HIS A 107 23.88 4.96 -6.22
C HIS A 107 24.76 6.08 -5.66
N GLY A 108 25.08 6.00 -4.37
CA GLY A 108 26.13 6.81 -3.78
C GLY A 108 27.41 6.47 -4.51
N SER A 109 27.79 7.30 -5.46
CA SER A 109 29.12 7.34 -6.04
C SER A 109 30.07 7.86 -4.96
N ASP A 110 30.42 7.02 -3.99
CA ASP A 110 31.56 7.24 -3.10
C ASP A 110 32.29 5.92 -2.91
N TRP A 111 32.95 5.50 -4.00
CA TRP A 111 34.21 4.78 -3.91
C TRP A 111 35.29 5.77 -4.37
N ARG A 112 35.83 6.53 -3.42
CA ARG A 112 37.14 7.17 -3.50
C ARG A 112 38.03 6.58 -2.43
#